data_AF-A0A952TWA8-F1
#
_entry.id   AF-A0A952TWA8-F1
#
_cell.length_a   1.000
_cell.length_b   1.000
_cell.length_c   1.000
_cell.angle_alpha   90.00
_cell.angle_beta   90.00
_cell.angle_gamma   90.00
#
_symmetry.space_group_name_H-M   'P 1'
#
loop_
_entity.id
_entity.type
_entity.pdbx_description
1 polymer ?
#
loop_
_entity_poly.entity_id
_entity_poly.type
_entity_poly.pdbx_seq_one_letter_code
_entity_poly.pdbx_strand_id
1 'polypeptide(L)' 'MNNSQIVERLTEIKEQILELLEEAKDILPKGMTKERAKSYWYVHIQTAILNEHEYLGGSMVTMDDTIFELSSGENHE' A
#
# COMPACT_ATOMS: atom_id res chain seq x y z
N MET A 1 8.13 0.44 -21.17
CA MET A 1 6.93 1.11 -20.64
C MET A 1 7.31 2.56 -20.38
N ASN A 2 6.46 3.52 -20.76
CA ASN A 2 6.64 4.92 -20.35
C ASN A 2 6.10 5.15 -18.93
N ASN A 3 6.32 6.33 -18.34
CA ASN A 3 5.90 6.63 -16.97
C ASN A 3 4.39 6.41 -16.77
N SER A 4 3.56 6.85 -17.71
CA SER A 4 2.12 6.59 -17.69
C SER A 4 1.77 5.10 -17.60
N GLN A 5 2.39 4.23 -18.42
CA GLN A 5 2.20 2.78 -18.37
C GLN A 5 2.71 2.16 -17.06
N ILE A 6 3.78 2.71 -16.48
CA ILE A 6 4.33 2.26 -15.20
C ILE A 6 3.36 2.64 -14.07
N VAL A 7 2.86 3.88 -14.06
CA VAL A 7 1.88 4.38 -13.08
C VAL A 7 0.60 3.56 -13.11
N GLU A 8 0.05 3.31 -14.30
CA GLU A 8 -1.13 2.46 -14.48
C GLU A 8 -0.88 1.07 -13.88
N ARG A 9 0.23 0.44 -14.26
CA ARG A 9 0.54 -0.91 -13.78
C ARG A 9 0.82 -0.97 -12.27
N LEU A 10 1.49 0.03 -11.71
CA LEU A 10 1.72 0.13 -10.28
C LEU A 10 0.40 0.32 -9.54
N THR A 11 -0.52 1.14 -10.06
CA THR A 11 -1.85 1.35 -9.45
C THR A 11 -2.65 0.04 -9.42
N GLU A 12 -2.70 -0.70 -10.53
CA GLU A 12 -3.35 -2.02 -10.57
C GLU A 12 -2.75 -3.01 -9.58
N ILE A 13 -1.41 -3.04 -9.47
CA ILE A 13 -0.72 -3.92 -8.51
C ILE A 13 -1.04 -3.46 -7.07
N LYS A 14 -1.08 -2.16 -6.81
CA LYS A 14 -1.42 -1.58 -5.51
C LYS A 14 -2.79 -2.08 -5.06
N GLU A 15 -3.78 -1.97 -5.93
CA GLU A 15 -5.16 -2.41 -5.67
C GLU A 15 -5.22 -3.91 -5.40
N GLN A 16 -4.56 -4.73 -6.23
CA GLN A 16 -4.50 -6.18 -6.01
C GLN A 16 -3.84 -6.57 -4.70
N ILE A 17 -2.75 -5.89 -4.31
CA ILE A 17 -2.10 -6.16 -3.01
C ILE A 17 -3.05 -5.82 -1.87
N LEU A 18 -3.76 -4.69 -1.93
CA LEU A 18 -4.69 -4.28 -0.87
C LEU A 18 -5.88 -5.24 -0.76
N GLU A 19 -6.44 -5.71 -1.88
CA GLU A 19 -7.49 -6.73 -1.90
C GLU A 19 -7.02 -8.03 -1.25
N LEU A 20 -5.86 -8.53 -1.65
CA LEU A 20 -5.29 -9.77 -1.09
C LEU A 20 -4.90 -9.61 0.38
N LEU A 21 -4.44 -8.43 0.79
CA LEU A 21 -4.11 -8.14 2.18
C LEU A 21 -5.35 -8.16 3.08
N GLU A 22 -6.46 -7.60 2.58
CA GLU A 22 -7.74 -7.63 3.28
C GLU A 22 -8.28 -9.05 3.39
N GLU A 23 -8.25 -9.82 2.30
CA GLU A 23 -8.63 -11.24 2.30
C GLU A 23 -7.79 -12.03 3.32
N ALA A 24 -6.47 -11.83 3.33
CA ALA A 24 -5.56 -12.51 4.26
C ALA A 24 -5.89 -12.20 5.73
N LYS A 25 -6.32 -10.97 6.06
CA LYS A 25 -6.81 -10.62 7.40
C LYS A 25 -8.15 -11.28 7.70
N ASP A 26 -9.03 -11.39 6.71
CA ASP A 26 -10.41 -11.81 6.90
C ASP A 26 -10.58 -13.31 7.08
N ILE A 27 -9.75 -14.14 6.43
CA ILE A 27 -9.71 -15.59 6.64
C ILE A 27 -9.28 -15.97 8.06
N LEU A 28 -8.66 -15.07 8.83
CA LEU A 28 -8.25 -15.35 10.20
C LEU A 28 -9.47 -15.50 11.12
N PRO A 29 -9.49 -16.52 12.00
CA PRO A 29 -10.54 -16.66 12.99
C PRO A 29 -10.46 -15.52 14.02
N LYS A 30 -11.62 -15.14 14.59
CA LYS A 30 -11.68 -14.15 15.67
C LYS A 30 -10.82 -14.61 16.86
N GLY A 31 -10.04 -13.69 17.44
CA GLY A 31 -9.21 -13.95 18.61
C GLY A 31 -7.85 -13.25 18.55
N MET A 32 -7.00 -13.56 19.52
CA MET A 32 -5.69 -12.90 19.68
C MET A 32 -4.78 -12.99 18.45
N THR A 33 -4.89 -14.06 17.65
CA THR A 33 -4.13 -14.19 16.40
C THR A 33 -4.52 -13.13 15.38
N LYS A 34 -5.83 -12.89 15.19
CA LYS A 34 -6.33 -11.84 14.28
C LYS A 34 -5.99 -10.45 14.78
N GLU A 35 -6.08 -10.21 16.09
CA GLU A 35 -5.68 -8.92 16.67
C GLU A 35 -4.17 -8.65 16.49
N ARG A 36 -3.32 -9.66 16.69
CA ARG A 36 -1.88 -9.52 16.39
C ARG A 36 -1.63 -9.27 14.90
N ALA A 37 -2.31 -10.00 14.02
CA ALA A 37 -2.20 -9.77 12.59
C ALA A 37 -2.53 -8.31 12.21
N LYS A 38 -3.65 -7.79 12.71
CA LYS A 38 -4.08 -6.38 12.52
C LYS A 38 -3.04 -5.38 13.01
N SER A 39 -2.47 -5.61 14.19
CA SER A 39 -1.52 -4.67 14.84
C SER A 39 -0.07 -4.78 14.36
N TYR A 40 0.29 -5.80 13.58
CA TYR A 40 1.64 -6.00 13.08
C TYR A 40 1.66 -5.98 11.55
N TRP A 41 1.58 -7.14 10.91
CA TRP A 41 1.85 -7.22 9.47
C TRP A 41 0.79 -6.49 8.63
N TYR A 42 -0.48 -6.50 9.02
CA TYR A 42 -1.55 -5.88 8.24
C TYR A 42 -1.32 -4.36 8.14
N VAL A 43 -1.18 -3.70 9.29
CA VAL A 43 -0.92 -2.27 9.33
C VAL A 43 0.41 -1.90 8.69
N HIS A 44 1.48 -2.66 8.91
CA HIS A 44 2.79 -2.34 8.32
C HIS A 44 2.79 -2.41 6.79
N ILE A 45 2.15 -3.43 6.22
CA ILE A 45 2.02 -3.54 4.77
C ILE A 45 1.12 -2.41 4.25
N GLN A 46 0.00 -2.12 4.91
CA GLN A 46 -0.89 -1.03 4.53
C GLN A 46 -0.17 0.33 4.54
N THR A 47 0.61 0.62 5.58
CA THR A 47 1.45 1.83 5.72
C THR A 47 2.58 1.92 4.68
N ALA A 48 3.11 0.79 4.21
CA ALA A 48 4.11 0.80 3.13
C ALA A 48 3.50 1.10 1.75
N ILE A 49 2.19 0.90 1.60
CA ILE A 49 1.47 1.05 0.34
C ILE A 49 0.81 2.42 0.23
N LEU A 50 0.08 2.82 1.28
CA LEU A 50 -0.78 4.01 1.29
C LEU A 50 -0.09 5.19 1.98
N ASN A 51 -0.15 6.37 1.37
CA ASN A 51 0.27 7.63 1.99
C ASN A 51 -0.77 8.11 3.05
N GLU A 52 -2.02 7.65 2.95
CA GLU A 52 -3.03 7.86 3.98
C GLU A 52 -3.06 6.68 4.96
N HIS A 53 -2.44 6.85 6.13
CA HIS A 53 -2.59 5.89 7.22
C HIS A 53 -2.77 6.59 8.57
N GLU A 54 -3.71 6.10 9.39
CA GLU A 54 -4.03 6.65 10.71
C GLU A 54 -2.96 6.37 11.79
N TYR A 55 -1.83 5.78 11.40
CA TYR A 55 -0.80 5.30 12.33
C TYR A 55 0.37 6.28 12.49
N LEU A 56 0.73 6.55 13.75
CA LEU A 56 1.92 7.32 14.14
C LEU A 56 3.19 6.53 13.82
N GLY A 57 3.92 6.97 12.81
CA GLY A 57 5.12 6.31 12.29
C GLY A 57 4.90 5.86 10.86
N GLY A 58 4.88 6.81 9.92
CA GLY A 58 4.73 6.49 8.51
C GLY A 58 5.95 5.81 7.92
N SER A 59 5.76 5.16 6.76
CA SER A 59 6.88 4.76 5.92
C SER A 59 7.61 6.03 5.45
N MET A 60 8.94 6.00 5.37
CA MET A 60 9.69 7.14 4.80
C MET A 60 9.36 7.38 3.32
N VAL A 61 8.91 6.34 2.61
CA VAL A 61 8.43 6.37 1.22
C VAL A 61 7.39 5.26 1.06
N THR A 62 6.22 5.59 0.50
CA THR A 62 5.13 4.65 0.20
C THR A 62 5.09 4.30 -1.29
N MET A 63 4.32 3.27 -1.66
CA MET A 63 4.03 2.99 -3.08
C MET A 63 3.28 4.16 -3.73
N ASP A 64 2.39 4.82 -2.99
CA ASP A 64 1.72 6.05 -3.45
C ASP A 64 2.71 7.18 -3.72
N ASP A 65 3.75 7.36 -2.90
CA ASP A 65 4.79 8.36 -3.16
C ASP A 65 5.54 8.04 -4.46
N THR A 66 5.85 6.77 -4.70
CA THR A 66 6.50 6.32 -5.95
C THR A 66 5.62 6.60 -7.16
N ILE A 67 4.32 6.31 -7.06
CA ILE A 67 3.34 6.59 -8.13
C ILE A 67 3.25 8.11 -8.37
N PHE A 68 3.17 8.88 -7.30
CA PHE A 68 3.11 10.33 -7.35
C PHE A 68 4.35 10.94 -8.00
N GLU A 69 5.55 10.51 -7.62
CA GLU A 69 6.82 10.94 -8.21
C GLU A 69 6.87 10.65 -9.73
N LEU A 70 6.45 9.46 -10.16
CA LEU A 70 6.43 9.09 -11.58
C LEU A 70 5.39 9.88 -12.39
N SER A 71 4.24 10.21 -11.77
CA SER A 71 3.19 11.02 -12.41
C SER A 71 3.53 12.52 -12.46
N SER A 72 4.22 13.03 -11.44
CA SER A 72 4.59 14.45 -11.31
C SER A 72 5.91 14.78 -12.03
N GLY A 73 6.76 13.77 -12.26
CA GLY A 73 7.98 13.87 -13.04
C GLY A 73 7.78 14.19 -14.53
N GLU A 74 6.54 14.23 -15.03
CA GLU A 74 6.21 14.75 -16.36
C GLU A 74 6.11 16.30 -16.43
N ASN A 75 6.25 17.03 -15.30
CA ASN A 75 6.18 18.50 -15.26
C ASN A 75 7.50 19.22 -14.92
N HIS A 76 8.64 18.52 -14.90
CA HIS A 76 9.95 19.12 -14.66
C HIS A 76 11.00 18.59 -15.64
N GLU A 77 10.80 18.83 -16.94
CA GLU A 77 11.86 19.00 -17.96
C GLU A 77 11.32 19.71 -19.21
#